data_AF-A0A016VTC9-F1
#
_entry.id   AF-A0A016VTC9-F1
#
_cell.length_a   1.000
_cell.length_b   1.000
_cell.length_c   1.000
_cell.angle_alpha   90.00
_cell.angle_beta   90.00
_cell.angle_gamma   90.00
#
_symmetry.space_group_name_H-M   'P 1'
#
loop_
_entity.id
_entity.type
_entity.pdbx_description
1 polymer ?
#
loop_
_entity_poly.entity_id
_entity_poly.type
_entity_poly.pdbx_seq_one_letter_code
_entity_poly.pdbx_strand_id
1 'polypeptide(L)'
;MAWDCNLEDQAQDAAKACTAYNGKYGVNEKMFKANPCNITAETDKVLREWWDEVRNVELENGNKYNDQIKHFGVMAYYPITVVGCSYSQCTGQTNLLCLYQRT
;
A
#
# COMPACT_ATOMS: atom_id res chain seq x y z
N MET A 1 -4.74 -13.89 0.78
CA MET A 1 -5.15 -12.63 0.14
C MET A 1 -5.36 -12.90 -1.34
N ALA A 2 -6.46 -12.43 -1.91
CA ALA A 2 -6.79 -12.53 -3.33
C ALA A 2 -6.57 -11.18 -4.01
N TRP A 3 -6.13 -11.21 -5.26
CA TRP A 3 -6.09 -10.03 -6.12
C TRP A 3 -7.48 -9.75 -6.68
N ASP A 4 -7.90 -8.48 -6.69
CA ASP A 4 -9.16 -8.04 -7.31
C ASP A 4 -8.90 -6.93 -8.31
N CYS A 5 -9.22 -7.20 -9.59
CA CYS A 5 -8.96 -6.28 -10.69
C CYS A 5 -9.82 -5.01 -10.61
N ASN A 6 -11.05 -5.07 -10.06
CA ASN A 6 -11.88 -3.87 -9.91
C ASN A 6 -11.32 -2.94 -8.83
N LEU A 7 -10.69 -3.51 -7.81
CA LEU A 7 -10.01 -2.77 -6.75
C LEU A 7 -8.68 -2.20 -7.26
N GLU A 8 -7.96 -2.92 -8.10
CA GLU A 8 -6.79 -2.42 -8.84
C GLU A 8 -7.16 -1.22 -9.74
N ASP A 9 -8.25 -1.31 -10.52
CA ASP A 9 -8.72 -0.22 -11.38
C ASP A 9 -9.06 1.04 -10.55
N GLN A 10 -9.74 0.86 -9.40
CA GLN A 10 -10.00 1.95 -8.46
C GLN A 10 -8.71 2.54 -7.88
N ALA A 11 -7.72 1.72 -7.56
CA ALA A 11 -6.42 2.17 -7.10
C ALA A 11 -5.70 2.97 -8.20
N GLN A 12 -5.79 2.53 -9.45
CA GLN A 12 -5.21 3.22 -10.60
C GLN A 12 -5.84 4.59 -10.84
N ASP A 13 -7.18 4.66 -10.81
CA ASP A 13 -7.89 5.93 -11.01
C ASP A 13 -7.62 6.92 -9.88
N ALA A 14 -7.54 6.45 -8.63
CA ALA A 14 -7.16 7.29 -7.51
C ALA A 14 -5.69 7.73 -7.58
N ALA A 15 -4.76 6.85 -7.95
CA ALA A 15 -3.34 7.19 -8.04
C ALA A 15 -3.06 8.30 -9.08
N LYS A 16 -3.83 8.35 -10.17
CA LYS A 16 -3.75 9.41 -11.20
C LYS A 16 -4.02 10.81 -10.66
N ALA A 17 -4.76 10.94 -9.55
CA ALA A 17 -5.03 12.23 -8.94
C ALA A 17 -3.76 12.87 -8.34
N CYS A 18 -2.71 12.08 -8.07
CA CYS A 18 -1.46 12.55 -7.48
C CYS A 18 -1.65 13.30 -6.15
N THR A 19 -2.71 12.92 -5.41
CA THR A 19 -3.07 13.43 -4.09
C THR A 19 -3.37 12.24 -3.19
N ALA A 20 -3.19 12.42 -1.88
CA ALA A 20 -3.49 11.38 -0.90
C ALA A 20 -4.91 10.82 -1.07
N TYR A 21 -5.03 9.49 -1.07
CA TYR A 21 -6.31 8.81 -1.16
C TYR A 21 -7.19 9.14 0.05
N ASN A 22 -8.45 9.53 -0.21
CA ASN A 22 -9.42 9.90 0.82
C ASN A 22 -10.74 9.12 0.68
N GLY A 23 -10.64 7.82 0.39
CA GLY A 23 -11.81 6.95 0.27
C GLY A 23 -12.01 6.01 1.45
N LYS A 24 -12.74 4.92 1.22
CA LYS A 24 -13.31 4.06 2.28
C LYS A 24 -12.53 2.77 2.56
N TYR A 25 -11.54 2.44 1.72
CA TYR A 25 -10.77 1.19 1.85
C TYR A 25 -9.63 1.34 2.86
N GLY A 26 -9.11 0.20 3.34
CA GLY A 26 -7.77 0.20 3.94
C GLY A 26 -6.76 0.63 2.88
N VAL A 27 -5.71 1.37 3.26
CA VAL A 27 -4.81 1.99 2.30
C VAL A 27 -3.37 1.96 2.75
N ASN A 28 -2.48 1.65 1.80
CA ASN A 28 -1.07 2.03 1.85
C ASN A 28 -0.76 2.85 0.59
N GLU A 29 -0.09 3.99 0.76
CA GLU A 29 0.23 4.91 -0.33
C GLU A 29 1.64 5.47 -0.15
N LYS A 30 2.39 5.62 -1.25
CA LYS A 30 3.69 6.28 -1.23
C LYS A 30 4.02 6.94 -2.56
N MET A 31 4.53 8.17 -2.46
CA MET A 31 5.20 8.86 -3.56
C MET A 31 6.70 8.54 -3.52
N PHE A 32 7.24 8.00 -4.61
CA PHE A 32 8.66 7.63 -4.72
C PHE A 32 9.20 7.89 -6.12
N LYS A 33 10.51 7.91 -6.28
CA LYS A 33 11.14 8.11 -7.59
C LYS A 33 11.25 6.77 -8.31
N ALA A 34 10.56 6.64 -9.43
CA ALA A 34 10.70 5.52 -10.34
C ALA A 34 10.42 5.97 -11.77
N ASN A 35 10.92 5.20 -12.72
CA ASN A 35 10.67 5.32 -14.14
C ASN A 35 10.16 3.97 -14.69
N PRO A 36 9.65 3.91 -15.94
CA PRO A 36 9.12 2.67 -16.50
C PRO A 36 10.10 1.49 -16.50
N CYS A 37 11.41 1.74 -16.51
CA CYS A 37 12.43 0.69 -16.54
C CYS A 37 12.73 0.08 -15.16
N ASN A 38 12.42 0.77 -14.06
CA ASN A 38 12.71 0.27 -12.70
C ASN A 38 11.48 0.24 -11.77
N ILE A 39 10.28 0.58 -12.26
CA ILE A 39 9.09 0.70 -11.43
C ILE A 39 8.79 -0.55 -10.61
N THR A 40 8.94 -1.75 -11.18
CA THR A 40 8.71 -3.01 -10.45
C THR A 40 9.70 -3.19 -9.30
N ALA A 41 10.99 -2.89 -9.52
CA ALA A 41 12.03 -3.04 -8.51
C ALA A 41 11.89 -2.00 -7.38
N GLU A 42 11.54 -0.76 -7.72
CA GLU A 42 11.30 0.28 -6.71
C GLU A 42 10.01 0.02 -5.92
N THR A 43 8.95 -0.48 -6.56
CA THR A 43 7.73 -0.93 -5.86
C THR A 43 8.03 -2.07 -4.88
N ASP A 44 8.80 -3.09 -5.27
CA ASP A 44 9.18 -4.18 -4.35
C ASP A 44 9.93 -3.65 -3.12
N LYS A 45 10.84 -2.67 -3.28
CA LYS A 45 11.51 -2.01 -2.14
C LYS A 45 10.52 -1.32 -1.22
N VAL A 46 9.54 -0.59 -1.76
CA VAL A 46 8.51 0.08 -0.96
C VAL A 46 7.66 -0.92 -0.18
N LEU A 47 7.23 -2.01 -0.83
CA LEU A 47 6.45 -3.07 -0.17
C LEU A 47 7.24 -3.74 0.96
N ARG A 48 8.54 -3.97 0.78
CA ARG A 48 9.43 -4.50 1.83
C ARG A 48 9.59 -3.52 2.99
N GLU A 49 9.80 -2.24 2.69
CA GLU A 49 9.90 -1.20 3.72
C GLU A 49 8.64 -1.16 4.59
N TRP A 50 7.45 -1.19 3.98
CA TRP A 50 6.18 -1.26 4.70
C TRP A 50 6.06 -2.52 5.55
N TRP A 51 6.47 -3.67 5.02
CA TRP A 51 6.44 -4.93 5.77
C TRP A 51 7.43 -4.95 6.93
N ASP A 52 8.62 -4.36 6.75
CA ASP A 52 9.70 -4.37 7.73
C ASP A 52 9.49 -3.35 8.87
N GLU A 53 8.43 -2.52 8.84
CA GLU A 53 8.04 -1.67 9.98
C GLU A 53 7.96 -2.47 11.29
N VAL A 54 7.45 -3.70 11.22
CA VAL A 54 7.31 -4.60 12.38
C VAL A 54 8.65 -4.96 13.03
N ARG A 55 9.76 -4.89 12.30
CA ARG A 55 11.09 -5.22 12.84
C ARG A 55 11.63 -4.13 13.77
N ASN A 56 11.06 -2.93 13.70
CA ASN A 56 11.52 -1.76 14.45
C ASN A 56 10.69 -1.51 15.71
N VAL A 57 9.72 -2.39 16.02
CA VAL A 57 8.86 -2.27 17.20
C VAL A 57 8.74 -3.60 17.92
N GLU A 58 8.53 -3.54 19.23
CA GLU A 58 8.05 -4.71 19.97
C GLU A 58 6.52 -4.75 19.88
N LEU A 59 5.97 -5.86 19.39
CA LEU A 59 4.54 -6.10 19.42
C LEU A 59 4.14 -6.56 20.82
N GLU A 60 3.43 -5.72 21.55
CA GLU A 60 2.88 -6.07 22.86
C GLU A 60 1.83 -7.18 22.76
N ASN A 61 1.58 -7.84 23.90
CA ASN A 61 0.64 -8.96 24.06
C ASN A 61 -0.67 -8.75 23.26
N GLY A 62 -0.80 -9.54 22.18
CA GLY A 62 -1.96 -9.55 21.29
C GLY A 62 -1.75 -8.93 19.91
N ASN A 63 -0.51 -8.61 19.50
CA ASN A 63 -0.20 -8.00 18.20
C ASN A 63 -1.05 -6.75 17.93
N LYS A 64 -1.22 -5.91 18.96
CA LYS A 64 -2.05 -4.72 18.87
C LYS A 64 -1.45 -3.73 17.88
N TYR A 65 -2.33 -3.11 17.08
CA TYR A 65 -1.96 -2.05 16.16
C TYR A 65 -1.31 -0.88 16.91
N ASN A 66 -0.28 -0.29 16.31
CA ASN A 66 0.30 0.99 16.70
C ASN A 66 0.65 1.79 15.43
N ASP A 67 0.80 3.12 15.56
CA ASP A 67 1.02 3.98 14.39
C ASP A 67 2.42 3.85 13.76
N GLN A 68 3.38 3.22 14.45
CA GLN A 68 4.71 2.95 13.92
C GLN A 68 4.71 1.78 12.92
N ILE A 69 3.69 0.93 12.95
CA ILE A 69 3.47 -0.18 12.00
C ILE A 69 2.26 0.06 11.12
N LYS A 70 1.92 1.31 10.80
CA LYS A 70 0.67 1.62 10.10
C LYS A 70 0.52 0.86 8.78
N HIS A 71 1.58 0.69 8.00
CA HIS A 71 1.51 0.01 6.71
C HIS A 71 1.54 -1.51 6.88
N PHE A 72 2.44 -2.01 7.73
CA PHE A 72 2.47 -3.43 8.09
C PHE A 72 1.13 -3.87 8.67
N GLY A 73 0.53 -3.04 9.51
CA GLY A 73 -0.75 -3.27 10.17
C GLY A 73 -1.85 -3.58 9.17
N VAL A 74 -1.98 -2.78 8.10
CA VAL A 74 -2.96 -3.03 7.03
C VAL A 74 -2.62 -4.30 6.24
N MET A 75 -1.34 -4.52 5.91
CA MET A 75 -0.89 -5.71 5.15
C MET A 75 -1.11 -7.03 5.90
N ALA A 76 -0.94 -7.02 7.23
CA ALA A 76 -1.03 -8.20 8.10
C ALA A 76 -2.39 -8.35 8.80
N TYR A 77 -3.34 -7.44 8.58
CA TYR A 77 -4.63 -7.46 9.25
C TYR A 77 -5.51 -8.60 8.74
N TYR A 78 -5.67 -9.65 9.55
CA TYR A 78 -6.30 -10.92 9.15
C TYR A 78 -7.69 -10.81 8.48
N PRO A 79 -8.57 -9.85 8.80
CA PRO A 79 -9.86 -9.72 8.13
C PRO A 79 -9.77 -9.20 6.70
N ILE A 80 -8.64 -8.60 6.31
CA ILE A 80 -8.39 -8.23 4.91
C ILE A 80 -8.07 -9.49 4.12
N THR A 81 -8.92 -9.78 3.15
CA THR A 81 -8.83 -10.96 2.29
C THR A 81 -8.56 -10.58 0.84
N VAL A 82 -8.75 -9.32 0.46
CA VAL A 82 -8.64 -8.83 -0.92
C VAL A 82 -7.77 -7.57 -1.00
N VAL A 83 -6.96 -7.50 -2.04
CA VAL A 83 -6.09 -6.34 -2.36
C VAL A 83 -6.15 -6.02 -3.85
N GLY A 84 -5.99 -4.74 -4.16
CA GLY A 84 -5.70 -4.22 -5.49
C GLY A 84 -4.72 -3.07 -5.37
N CYS A 85 -3.60 -3.14 -6.09
CA CYS A 85 -2.58 -2.08 -6.07
C CYS A 85 -2.33 -1.59 -7.49
N SER A 86 -2.08 -0.30 -7.64
CA SER A 86 -1.58 0.24 -8.89
C SER A 86 -0.70 1.47 -8.66
N TYR A 87 -0.10 1.97 -9.73
CA TYR A 87 0.72 3.16 -9.69
C TYR A 87 0.50 4.10 -10.89
N SER A 88 0.62 5.40 -10.64
CA SER A 88 0.56 6.42 -11.69
C SER A 88 1.75 7.37 -11.63
N GLN A 89 2.20 7.82 -12.79
CA GLN A 89 3.23 8.86 -12.88
C GLN A 89 2.61 10.22 -12.49
N CYS A 90 3.33 10.92 -11.62
CA CYS A 90 3.06 12.28 -11.17
C CYS A 90 4.29 13.14 -11.49
N THR A 91 4.24 14.45 -11.21
CA THR A 91 5.37 15.36 -11.52
C THR A 91 6.64 14.95 -10.77
N GLY A 92 7.55 14.25 -11.46
CA GLY A 92 8.85 13.83 -10.94
C GLY A 92 8.82 12.65 -9.95
N GLN A 93 7.66 12.04 -9.72
CA GLN A 93 7.47 10.91 -8.80
C GLN A 93 6.42 9.94 -9.34
N THR A 94 6.40 8.74 -8.80
CA THR A 94 5.34 7.74 -9.01
C THR A 94 4.53 7.63 -7.73
N ASN A 95 3.20 7.70 -7.86
CA ASN A 95 2.27 7.42 -6.77
C ASN A 95 1.91 5.93 -6.80
N LEU A 96 2.35 5.15 -5.81
CA LEU A 96 1.88 3.77 -5.57
C LEU A 96 0.75 3.82 -4.57
N LEU A 97 -0.38 3.20 -4.92
CA LEU A 97 -1.56 3.07 -4.08
C LEU A 97 -1.98 1.60 -4.01
N CYS A 98 -2.09 1.06 -2.81
CA CYS A 98 -2.67 -0.24 -2.53
C CYS A 98 -3.95 -0.06 -1.71
N LEU A 99 -5.05 -0.61 -2.21
CA LEU A 99 -6.35 -0.62 -1.55
C LEU A 99 -6.63 -2.03 -1.02
N TYR A 100 -7.20 -2.07 0.18
CA TYR A 100 -7.44 -3.30 0.92
C TYR A 100 -8.90 -3.36 1.37
N GLN A 101 -9.53 -4.53 1.21
CA GLN A 101 -10.90 -4.74 1.65
C GLN A 101 -11.09 -6.12 2.29
N ARG A 102 -12.13 -6.20 3.12
CA ARG A 102 -12.66 -7.46 3.66
C ARG A 102 -13.71 -7.98 2.70
N THR A 103 -13.83 -9.30 2.56
CA THR A 103 -14.94 -9.94 1.84
C THR A 103 -16.04 -10.36 2.81
#